data_AF-A0A7J9VJA3-F1
#
_entry.id   AF-A0A7J9VJA3-F1
#
_cell.length_a   1.000
_cell.length_b   1.000
_cell.length_c   1.000
_cell.angle_alpha   90.00
_cell.angle_beta   90.00
_cell.angle_gamma   90.00
#
_symmetry.space_group_name_H-M   'P 1'
#
loop_
_entity.id
_entity.type
_entity.pdbx_description
1 polymer ?
#
loop_
_entity_poly.entity_id
_entity_poly.type
_entity_poly.pdbx_seq_one_letter_code
_entity_poly.pdbx_strand_id
1 'polypeptide(L)'
;MNQIDEHRHPKTNATVNQLLDPYLDRSKVGRKTKNRYRELADMHVRPLIGRTKAGRVDGEIVDSLYAELRRCRRHCTKSRGLIDHR
;
A
#
# COMPACT_ATOMS: atom_id res chain seq x y z
N MET A 1 25.46 18.29 0.98
CA MET A 1 24.14 17.95 1.54
C MET A 1 23.37 17.23 0.44
N ASN A 2 22.88 16.03 0.72
CA ASN A 2 22.49 15.02 -0.27
C ASN A 2 21.26 15.50 -1.07
N GLN A 3 21.42 15.77 -2.36
CA GLN A 3 20.30 16.02 -3.28
C GLN A 3 19.49 14.72 -3.39
N ILE A 4 18.31 14.72 -2.79
CA ILE A 4 17.32 13.69 -3.03
C ILE A 4 16.82 13.93 -4.46
N ASP A 5 17.03 12.94 -5.33
CA ASP A 5 16.58 12.92 -6.72
C ASP A 5 15.05 13.07 -6.77
N GLU A 6 14.59 14.32 -6.78
CA GLU A 6 13.18 14.65 -6.85
C GLU A 6 12.65 14.29 -8.24
N HIS A 7 11.79 13.28 -8.25
CA HIS A 7 10.69 13.15 -9.20
C HIS A 7 11.07 12.86 -10.67
N ARG A 8 12.05 12.00 -10.93
CA ARG A 8 12.29 11.51 -12.30
C ARG A 8 11.39 10.34 -12.73
N HIS A 9 10.09 10.40 -12.46
CA HIS A 9 9.10 9.63 -13.22
C HIS A 9 7.95 10.56 -13.60
N PRO A 10 7.54 10.61 -14.89
CA PRO A 10 6.39 11.40 -15.31
C PRO A 10 5.23 11.02 -14.38
N LYS A 11 4.63 12.02 -13.70
CA LYS A 11 3.58 11.82 -12.70
C LYS A 11 2.44 11.05 -13.35
N THR A 12 2.50 9.72 -13.29
CA THR A 12 1.48 8.87 -13.88
C THR A 12 0.20 9.22 -13.14
N ASN A 13 -0.82 9.67 -13.88
CA ASN A 13 -2.13 10.00 -13.31
C ASN A 13 -2.85 8.74 -12.78
N ALA A 14 -2.15 7.60 -12.75
CA ALA A 14 -2.59 6.35 -12.17
C ALA A 14 -2.55 6.39 -10.64
N THR A 15 -3.51 5.72 -10.01
CA THR A 15 -3.48 5.44 -8.58
C THR A 15 -2.54 4.28 -8.27
N VAL A 16 -2.19 4.12 -6.99
CA VAL A 16 -1.45 2.94 -6.51
C VAL A 16 -2.16 1.65 -6.94
N ASN A 17 -3.49 1.56 -6.80
CA ASN A 17 -4.25 0.38 -7.25
C ASN A 17 -4.05 0.08 -8.74
N GLN A 18 -4.16 1.11 -9.59
CA GLN A 18 -4.05 0.96 -11.05
C GLN A 18 -2.66 0.49 -11.48
N LEU A 19 -1.61 0.77 -10.71
CA LEU A 19 -0.26 0.26 -10.97
C LEU A 19 -0.01 -1.10 -10.31
N LEU A 20 -0.62 -1.35 -9.16
CA LEU A 20 -0.43 -2.57 -8.38
C LEU A 20 -1.02 -3.80 -9.07
N ASP A 21 -2.19 -3.67 -9.69
CA ASP A 21 -2.86 -4.75 -10.41
C ASP A 21 -1.98 -5.33 -11.53
N PRO A 22 -1.53 -4.53 -12.53
CA PRO A 22 -0.68 -5.06 -13.61
C PRO A 22 0.72 -5.46 -13.14
N TYR A 23 1.23 -4.90 -12.03
CA TYR A 23 2.50 -5.32 -11.43
C TYR A 23 2.39 -6.73 -10.86
N LEU A 24 1.37 -6.97 -10.03
CA LEU A 24 1.13 -8.29 -9.46
C LEU A 24 0.89 -9.30 -10.58
N ASP A 25 0.14 -8.96 -11.62
CA ASP A 25 -0.14 -9.90 -12.72
C ASP A 25 1.10 -10.28 -13.53
N ARG A 26 1.99 -9.33 -13.86
CA ARG A 26 3.26 -9.59 -14.58
C ARG A 26 4.39 -10.15 -13.70
N SER A 27 4.25 -10.14 -12.38
CA SER A 27 5.28 -10.66 -11.49
C SER A 27 5.55 -12.16 -11.76
N LYS A 28 6.81 -12.51 -11.96
CA LYS A 28 7.27 -13.89 -12.20
C LYS A 28 7.54 -14.68 -10.91
N VAL A 29 6.87 -14.30 -9.82
CA VAL A 29 7.01 -14.98 -8.53
C VAL A 29 6.17 -16.25 -8.49
N GLY A 30 6.55 -17.21 -7.65
CA GLY A 30 5.77 -18.43 -7.46
C GLY A 30 4.34 -18.15 -7.01
N ARG A 31 3.40 -19.04 -7.38
CA ARG A 31 1.95 -18.88 -7.13
C ARG A 31 1.61 -18.55 -5.67
N LYS A 32 2.24 -19.23 -4.70
CA LYS A 32 2.02 -18.99 -3.27
C LYS A 32 2.45 -17.58 -2.86
N THR A 33 3.60 -17.12 -3.34
CA THR A 33 4.11 -15.76 -3.10
C THR A 33 3.19 -14.71 -3.71
N LYS A 34 2.73 -14.94 -4.94
CA LYS A 34 1.79 -14.06 -5.64
C LYS A 34 0.49 -13.89 -4.86
N ASN A 35 -0.09 -14.99 -4.38
CA ASN A 35 -1.29 -14.96 -3.55
C ASN A 35 -1.04 -14.19 -2.25
N ARG A 36 0.10 -14.44 -1.60
CA ARG A 36 0.47 -13.73 -0.38
C ARG A 36 0.60 -12.22 -0.60
N TYR A 37 1.19 -11.79 -1.71
CA TYR A 37 1.28 -10.37 -2.06
C TYR A 37 -0.08 -9.74 -2.31
N ARG A 38 -1.01 -10.45 -2.97
CA ARG A 38 -2.39 -9.98 -3.16
C ARG A 38 -3.11 -9.81 -1.82
N GLU A 39 -3.04 -10.79 -0.93
CA GLU A 39 -3.63 -10.70 0.41
C GLU A 39 -3.08 -9.50 1.21
N LEU A 40 -1.76 -9.29 1.19
CA LEU A 40 -1.13 -8.15 1.86
C LEU A 40 -1.54 -6.82 1.22
N ALA A 41 -1.65 -6.78 -0.10
CA ALA A 41 -2.13 -5.59 -0.81
C ALA A 41 -3.58 -5.27 -0.44
N ASP A 42 -4.47 -6.26 -0.46
CA ASP A 42 -5.89 -6.09 -0.13
C ASP A 42 -6.09 -5.69 1.33
N MET A 43 -5.29 -6.26 2.24
CA MET A 43 -5.37 -5.95 3.67
C MET A 43 -4.82 -4.57 4.00
N HIS A 44 -3.73 -4.15 3.36
CA HIS A 44 -2.95 -2.98 3.81
C HIS A 44 -2.87 -1.86 2.77
N VAL A 45 -2.42 -2.17 1.57
CA VAL A 45 -2.06 -1.16 0.57
C VAL A 45 -3.32 -0.53 -0.02
N ARG A 46 -4.26 -1.35 -0.50
CA ARG A 46 -5.51 -0.88 -1.11
C ARG A 46 -6.36 -0.02 -0.16
N PRO A 47 -6.61 -0.42 1.09
CA PRO A 47 -7.49 0.34 1.99
C PRO A 47 -6.87 1.61 2.57
N LEU A 48 -5.54 1.75 2.57
CA LEU A 48 -4.84 2.90 3.15
C LEU A 48 -4.36 3.88 2.09
N ILE A 49 -3.72 3.41 1.02
CA ILE A 49 -3.10 4.28 0.00
C ILE A 49 -3.51 3.93 -1.44
N GLY A 50 -4.37 2.94 -1.64
CA GLY A 50 -4.73 2.43 -2.98
C GLY A 50 -5.36 3.47 -3.92
N ARG A 51 -6.07 4.46 -3.36
CA ARG A 51 -6.69 5.57 -4.11
C ARG A 51 -5.75 6.74 -4.36
N THR A 52 -4.60 6.78 -3.69
CA THR A 52 -3.60 7.83 -3.84
C THR A 52 -2.96 7.74 -5.22
N LYS A 53 -2.74 8.88 -5.88
CA LYS A 53 -2.00 8.96 -7.14
C LYS A 53 -0.55 8.53 -6.88
N ALA A 54 0.00 7.66 -7.73
CA ALA A 54 1.34 7.13 -7.52
C ALA A 54 2.41 8.24 -7.46
N GLY A 55 2.28 9.27 -8.30
CA GLY A 55 3.17 10.45 -8.27
C GLY A 55 2.98 11.40 -7.08
N ARG A 56 2.07 11.09 -6.14
CA ARG A 56 1.93 11.77 -4.84
C ARG A 56 2.41 10.91 -3.68
N VAL A 57 2.83 9.67 -3.92
CA VAL A 57 3.38 8.82 -2.86
C VAL A 57 4.79 9.29 -2.55
N ASP A 58 4.95 9.89 -1.38
CA ASP A 58 6.23 10.36 -0.83
C ASP A 58 6.61 9.56 0.43
N GLY A 59 7.72 9.95 1.06
CA GLY A 59 8.23 9.29 2.26
C GLY A 59 7.25 9.34 3.44
N GLU A 60 6.51 10.44 3.61
CA GLU A 60 5.56 10.61 4.72
C GLU A 60 4.38 9.64 4.60
N ILE A 61 3.88 9.44 3.38
CA ILE A 61 2.80 8.48 3.11
C ILE A 61 3.28 7.05 3.37
N VAL A 62 4.51 6.71 2.98
CA VAL A 62 5.10 5.39 3.21
C VAL A 62 5.33 5.16 4.71
N ASP A 63 5.86 6.15 5.43
CA ASP A 63 6.08 6.05 6.87
C ASP A 63 4.77 5.90 7.63
N SER A 64 3.73 6.63 7.22
CA SER A 64 2.37 6.50 7.79
C SER A 64 1.79 5.11 7.59
N LEU A 65 1.97 4.53 6.39
CA LEU A 65 1.58 3.14 6.12
C LEU A 65 2.28 2.18 7.09
N TYR A 66 3.60 2.27 7.22
CA TYR A 66 4.36 1.39 8.11
C TYR A 66 4.06 1.64 9.59
N ALA A 67 3.78 2.88 10.00
CA ALA A 67 3.34 3.20 11.36
C ALA A 67 2.03 2.51 11.70
N GLU A 68 1.06 2.53 10.77
CA GLU A 68 -0.22 1.84 10.96
C GLU A 68 -0.03 0.31 11.00
N LEU A 69 0.86 -0.25 10.17
CA LEU A 69 1.20 -1.68 10.21
C LEU A 69 1.82 -2.11 11.54
N ARG A 70 2.67 -1.26 12.15
CA ARG A 70 3.24 -1.50 13.48
C ARG A 70 2.20 -1.36 14.58
N ARG A 71 1.29 -0.39 14.46
CA ARG A 71 0.23 -0.13 15.45
C ARG A 71 -0.80 -1.26 15.47
N CYS A 72 -1.29 -1.68 14.30
CA CYS A 72 -2.35 -2.68 14.23
C CYS A 72 -2.37 -3.45 12.91
N ARG A 73 -2.11 -4.76 13.01
CA ARG A 73 -2.11 -5.70 11.87
C ARG A 73 -3.44 -5.78 11.11
N ARG A 74 -4.57 -5.40 11.71
CA ARG A 74 -5.91 -5.39 11.08
C ARG A 74 -6.52 -3.98 10.94
N HIS A 75 -5.74 -2.92 11.12
CA HIS A 75 -6.19 -1.53 11.05
C HIS A 75 -7.30 -1.20 12.05
N CYS A 76 -6.92 -1.13 13.33
CA CYS A 76 -7.79 -1.05 14.51
C CYS A 76 -8.71 0.18 14.53
N THR A 77 -8.51 1.15 13.62
CA THR A 77 -9.28 2.39 13.55
C THR A 77 -10.46 2.35 12.57
N LYS A 78 -10.70 1.22 11.87
CA LYS A 78 -11.91 1.03 11.03
C LYS A 78 -13.08 0.35 11.73
N SER A 79 -12.92 -0.08 12.98
CA SER A 79 -13.99 -0.73 13.76
C SER A 79 -14.82 0.30 14.54
N ARG A 80 -15.70 1.06 13.88
CA ARG A 80 -16.93 1.49 14.58
C ARG A 80 -17.77 0.22 14.77
N GLY A 81 -17.59 -0.46 15.89
CA GLY A 81 -18.50 -1.52 16.34
C GLY A 81 -18.01 -2.96 16.22
N LEU A 82 -16.73 -3.26 16.47
CA LEU A 82 -16.39 -4.62 16.86
C LEU A 82 -16.44 -4.70 18.39
N ILE A 83 -17.59 -5.13 18.92
CA ILE A 83 -17.71 -5.57 20.31
C ILE A 83 -16.83 -6.80 20.44
N ASP A 84 -15.76 -6.68 21.23
CA ASP A 84 -14.91 -7.80 21.60
C ASP A 84 -15.69 -8.67 22.59
N HIS A 85 -16.13 -9.85 22.15
CA HIS A 85 -16.58 -10.90 23.04
C HIS A 85 -15.37 -11.74 23.43
N ARG A 86 -14.57 -11.26 24.37
CA ARG A 86 -13.63 -12.11 25.08
C ARG A 86 -13.62 -11.82 26.58
#